data_AF-A0A8H3Z3X0-F1
#
_entry.id   AF-A0A8H3Z3X0-F1
#
_cell.length_a   1.000
_cell.length_b   1.000
_cell.length_c   1.000
_cell.angle_alpha   90.00
_cell.angle_beta   90.00
_cell.angle_gamma   90.00
#
_symmetry.space_group_name_H-M   'P 1'
#
loop_
_entity.id
_entity.type
_entity.pdbx_description
1 polymer ?
#
loop_
_entity_poly.entity_id
_entity_poly.type
_entity_poly.pdbx_seq_one_letter_code
_entity_poly.pdbx_strand_id
1 'polypeptide(L)'
;MTLLQSEVRRRLWATILEMTVQSSLDSGLPARISADEFDTGPPANINDKEIDESTTILPTRPETAYTTTSMQIMLLRALPVRLQILRLLNSLHTQPSYSDVVALDSKLVEGYRSCSSFLQANQNYDGSAFHRNMLGYMLRRFLLPLHCPFARMASSNPVFYYSRKVSLDVAMAVIISERDVIFSRLLTIGGGMFREGVLCAATTIGIELIAQIEGQRLDGTLMSASLTREPARRALLRAISMAAGRIKEGEANIKTHLFLSMALAQAEAIELGNFSDVTIAQSAKKSLELCHELLSAQTLSPAGDLSMNFADQDDWYKDLDLDFDFGLFFPDAFSCGP
;
A
#
# COMPACT_ATOMS: atom_id res chain seq x y z
N MET A 1 -20.75 34.16 -5.83
CA MET A 1 -19.59 33.33 -5.41
C MET A 1 -18.39 33.84 -6.17
N THR A 2 -17.30 34.21 -5.51
CA THR A 2 -16.08 34.68 -6.20
C THR A 2 -15.43 33.52 -6.96
N LEU A 3 -14.59 33.82 -7.97
CA LEU A 3 -13.88 32.77 -8.70
C LEU A 3 -12.98 31.94 -7.78
N LEU A 4 -12.30 32.60 -6.83
CA LEU A 4 -11.52 31.94 -5.79
C LEU A 4 -12.39 30.95 -4.99
N GLN A 5 -13.54 31.39 -4.49
CA GLN A 5 -14.44 30.52 -3.71
C GLN A 5 -14.95 29.32 -4.52
N SER A 6 -15.27 29.51 -5.80
CA SER A 6 -15.69 28.42 -6.68
C SER A 6 -14.56 27.42 -6.91
N GLU A 7 -13.34 27.89 -7.15
CA GLU A 7 -12.17 27.04 -7.38
C GLU A 7 -11.75 26.30 -6.10
N VAL A 8 -11.75 26.96 -4.94
CA VAL A 8 -11.49 26.32 -3.64
C VAL A 8 -12.50 25.21 -3.36
N ARG A 9 -13.79 25.40 -3.67
CA ARG A 9 -14.81 24.36 -3.53
C ARG A 9 -14.55 23.15 -4.44
N ARG A 10 -14.13 23.37 -5.70
CA ARG A 10 -13.76 22.28 -6.62
C ARG A 10 -12.57 21.48 -6.10
N ARG A 11 -11.54 22.17 -5.61
CA ARG A 11 -10.36 21.55 -4.99
C ARG A 11 -10.73 20.75 -3.75
N LEU A 12 -11.54 21.31 -2.86
CA LEU A 12 -12.00 20.60 -1.67
C LEU A 12 -12.81 19.35 -2.04
N TRP A 13 -13.71 19.45 -3.02
CA TRP A 13 -14.47 18.31 -3.50
C TRP A 13 -13.57 17.20 -4.06
N ALA A 14 -12.60 17.53 -4.90
CA ALA A 14 -11.64 16.55 -5.42
C ALA A 14 -10.83 15.88 -4.29
N THR A 15 -10.47 16.61 -3.24
CA THR A 15 -9.84 16.05 -2.04
C THR A 15 -10.76 15.10 -1.28
N ILE A 16 -12.03 15.46 -1.09
CA ILE A 16 -13.03 14.60 -0.43
C ILE A 16 -13.16 13.29 -1.21
N LEU A 17 -13.32 13.35 -2.54
CA LEU A 17 -13.37 12.17 -3.40
C LEU A 17 -12.13 11.29 -3.24
N GLU A 18 -10.94 11.89 -3.19
CA GLU A 18 -9.69 11.15 -2.98
C GLU A 18 -9.64 10.48 -1.60
N MET A 19 -9.98 11.21 -0.54
CA MET A 19 -10.01 10.64 0.81
C MET A 19 -11.02 9.50 0.90
N THR A 20 -12.22 9.66 0.33
CA THR A 20 -13.24 8.60 0.35
C THR A 20 -12.76 7.35 -0.39
N VAL A 21 -12.19 7.47 -1.59
CA VAL A 21 -11.76 6.27 -2.34
C VAL A 21 -10.60 5.54 -1.64
N GLN A 22 -9.69 6.28 -0.99
CA GLN A 22 -8.61 5.68 -0.19
C GLN A 22 -9.15 4.98 1.07
N SER A 23 -10.02 5.65 1.84
CA SER A 23 -10.61 5.06 3.05
C SER A 23 -11.50 3.85 2.75
N SER A 24 -12.22 3.85 1.63
CA SER A 24 -12.98 2.68 1.18
C SER A 24 -12.08 1.50 0.81
N LEU A 25 -10.91 1.75 0.22
CA LEU A 25 -9.90 0.71 0.00
C LEU A 25 -9.40 0.14 1.33
N ASP A 26 -9.07 1.01 2.28
CA ASP A 26 -8.49 0.61 3.59
C ASP A 26 -9.47 -0.20 4.44
N SER A 27 -10.74 0.21 4.43
CA SER A 27 -11.82 -0.49 5.15
C SER A 27 -12.33 -1.73 4.41
N GLY A 28 -11.91 -1.94 3.16
CA GLY A 28 -12.47 -2.93 2.25
C GLY A 28 -13.99 -2.85 2.14
N LEU A 29 -14.52 -1.62 2.10
CA LEU A 29 -15.94 -1.35 1.92
C LEU A 29 -16.19 -0.68 0.56
N PRO A 30 -17.43 -0.75 0.02
CA PRO A 30 -17.77 0.01 -1.17
C PRO A 30 -17.60 1.50 -0.94
N ALA A 31 -17.02 2.21 -1.92
CA ALA A 31 -17.09 3.66 -1.96
C ALA A 31 -18.54 4.11 -2.12
N ARG A 32 -19.08 4.79 -1.10
CA ARG A 32 -20.44 5.36 -1.07
C ARG A 32 -20.51 6.67 -1.87
N ILE A 33 -19.90 6.67 -3.06
CA ILE A 33 -19.89 7.78 -4.02
C ILE A 33 -19.94 7.20 -5.43
N SER A 34 -20.88 7.67 -6.24
CA SER A 34 -20.91 7.45 -7.69
C SER A 34 -20.50 8.72 -8.44
N ALA A 35 -19.90 8.54 -9.62
CA ALA A 35 -19.59 9.64 -10.53
C ALA A 35 -20.84 10.38 -11.03
N ASP A 36 -22.01 9.73 -10.95
CA ASP A 36 -23.30 10.30 -11.37
C ASP A 36 -24.00 11.10 -10.26
N GLU A 37 -23.46 11.10 -9.04
CA GLU A 37 -24.05 11.76 -7.87
C GLU A 37 -23.55 13.20 -7.67
N PHE A 38 -22.61 13.67 -8.50
CA PHE A 38 -22.08 15.04 -8.44
C PHE A 38 -21.77 15.59 -9.83
N ASP A 39 -21.93 16.90 -9.99
CA ASP A 39 -21.67 17.64 -11.23
C ASP A 39 -20.45 18.59 -11.12
N THR A 40 -19.76 18.55 -9.98
CA THR A 40 -18.59 19.40 -9.75
C THR A 40 -17.46 19.03 -10.70
N GLY A 41 -17.13 19.95 -11.61
CA GLY A 41 -16.01 19.78 -12.54
C GLY A 41 -14.64 19.73 -11.87
N PRO A 42 -13.59 19.33 -12.61
CA PRO A 42 -12.24 19.23 -12.07
C PRO A 42 -11.69 20.60 -11.62
N PRO A 43 -10.73 20.61 -10.68
CA PRO A 43 -9.95 21.79 -10.36
C PRO A 43 -9.28 22.38 -11.60
N ALA A 44 -9.15 23.70 -11.65
CA ALA A 44 -8.38 24.35 -12.71
C ALA A 44 -6.87 24.12 -12.51
N ASN A 45 -6.12 24.00 -13.61
CA ASN A 45 -4.67 23.86 -13.58
C ASN A 45 -4.00 25.22 -13.30
N ILE A 46 -3.91 25.61 -12.03
CA ILE A 46 -3.53 26.95 -11.57
C ILE A 46 -2.73 26.82 -10.28
N ASN A 47 -1.63 27.57 -10.13
CA ASN A 47 -0.90 27.59 -8.88
C ASN A 47 -1.65 28.38 -7.80
N ASP A 48 -1.49 27.98 -6.54
CA ASP A 48 -2.19 28.61 -5.40
C ASP A 48 -1.91 30.11 -5.29
N LYS A 49 -0.71 30.54 -5.70
CA LYS A 49 -0.27 31.94 -5.68
C LYS A 49 -0.83 32.79 -6.82
N GLU A 50 -1.53 32.18 -7.78
CA GLU A 50 -2.05 32.84 -8.99
C GLU A 50 -3.55 33.17 -8.89
N ILE A 51 -4.20 32.84 -7.76
CA ILE A 51 -5.62 33.09 -7.54
C ILE A 51 -5.84 33.79 -6.19
N ASP A 52 -6.64 34.85 -6.20
CA ASP A 52 -6.98 35.65 -5.02
C ASP A 52 -8.40 36.26 -5.12
N GLU A 53 -8.79 37.05 -4.12
CA GLU A 53 -10.12 37.67 -4.07
C GLU A 53 -10.35 38.74 -5.15
N SER A 54 -9.29 39.25 -5.78
CA SER A 54 -9.37 40.23 -6.87
C SER A 54 -9.49 39.57 -8.25
N THR A 55 -9.35 38.24 -8.32
CA THR A 55 -9.34 37.48 -9.57
C THR A 55 -10.71 37.50 -10.25
N THR A 56 -10.76 38.08 -11.45
CA THR A 56 -11.97 38.18 -12.30
C THR A 56 -11.97 37.20 -13.48
N ILE A 57 -10.81 36.63 -13.82
CA ILE A 57 -10.64 35.61 -14.86
C ILE A 57 -9.63 34.57 -14.34
N LEU A 58 -9.96 33.28 -14.45
CA LEU A 58 -9.07 32.20 -14.00
C LEU A 58 -7.84 32.08 -14.90
N PRO A 59 -6.60 32.24 -14.39
CA PRO A 59 -5.37 32.11 -15.16
C PRO A 59 -4.98 30.64 -15.38
N THR A 60 -5.89 29.87 -16.00
CA THR A 60 -5.70 28.43 -16.23
C THR A 60 -4.54 28.17 -17.18
N ARG A 61 -3.57 27.37 -16.73
CA ARG A 61 -2.42 26.96 -17.53
C ARG A 61 -2.76 25.76 -18.44
N PRO A 62 -2.02 25.56 -19.55
CA PRO A 62 -2.18 24.38 -20.39
C PRO A 62 -2.02 23.08 -19.58
N GLU A 63 -2.71 22.00 -19.96
CA GLU A 63 -2.65 20.72 -19.24
C GLU A 63 -1.25 20.09 -19.21
N THR A 64 -0.37 20.48 -20.13
CA THR A 64 1.02 20.02 -20.19
C THR A 64 1.92 20.70 -19.15
N ALA A 65 1.49 21.82 -18.57
CA ALA A 65 2.25 22.58 -17.58
C ALA A 65 1.95 22.08 -16.17
N TYR A 66 3.01 21.79 -15.41
CA TYR A 66 2.90 21.46 -13.99
C TYR A 66 2.47 22.67 -13.16
N THR A 67 1.57 22.43 -12.20
CA THR A 67 1.09 23.40 -11.19
C THR A 67 0.87 22.71 -9.85
N THR A 68 0.61 23.50 -8.80
CA THR A 68 0.25 22.97 -7.46
C THR A 68 -1.01 22.09 -7.47
N THR A 69 -1.91 22.21 -8.46
CA THR A 69 -3.11 21.35 -8.58
C THR A 69 -2.92 20.12 -9.46
N SER A 70 -1.77 19.96 -10.14
CA SER A 70 -1.57 18.86 -11.09
C SER A 70 -1.77 17.47 -10.47
N MET A 71 -1.30 17.25 -9.23
CA MET A 71 -1.49 15.96 -8.54
C MET A 71 -2.97 15.65 -8.32
N GLN A 72 -3.74 16.62 -7.86
CA GLN A 72 -5.17 16.47 -7.60
C GLN A 72 -5.94 16.19 -8.90
N ILE A 73 -5.59 16.88 -9.99
CA ILE A 73 -6.19 16.65 -11.31
C ILE A 73 -5.88 15.23 -11.80
N MET A 74 -4.63 14.76 -11.66
CA MET A 74 -4.23 13.40 -12.05
C MET A 74 -4.96 12.32 -11.25
N LEU A 75 -5.07 12.48 -9.93
CA LEU A 75 -5.83 11.57 -9.08
C LEU A 75 -7.31 11.53 -9.47
N LEU A 76 -7.92 12.70 -9.67
CA LEU A 76 -9.32 12.80 -10.09
C LEU A 76 -9.57 12.11 -11.44
N ARG A 77 -8.65 12.25 -12.41
CA ARG A 77 -8.70 11.52 -13.69
C ARG A 77 -8.67 10.00 -13.52
N ALA A 78 -7.92 9.50 -12.54
CA ALA A 78 -7.85 8.07 -12.23
C ALA A 78 -8.99 7.57 -11.32
N LEU A 79 -9.86 8.45 -10.81
CA LEU A 79 -10.93 8.09 -9.88
C LEU A 79 -11.91 7.05 -10.45
N PRO A 80 -12.40 7.14 -11.70
CA PRO A 80 -13.41 6.21 -12.20
C PRO A 80 -12.95 4.76 -12.18
N VAL A 81 -11.69 4.49 -12.54
CA VAL A 81 -11.15 3.12 -12.55
C VAL A 81 -10.97 2.58 -11.13
N ARG A 82 -10.58 3.44 -10.18
CA ARG A 82 -10.44 3.06 -8.76
C ARG A 82 -11.79 2.75 -8.14
N LEU A 83 -12.83 3.51 -8.47
CA LEU A 83 -14.21 3.19 -8.07
C LEU A 83 -14.69 1.87 -8.67
N GLN A 84 -14.36 1.56 -9.94
CA GLN A 84 -14.68 0.26 -10.55
C GLN A 84 -13.98 -0.90 -9.83
N ILE A 85 -12.70 -0.73 -9.47
CA ILE A 85 -11.95 -1.72 -8.68
C ILE A 85 -12.65 -1.96 -7.33
N LEU A 86 -13.01 -0.91 -6.60
CA LEU A 86 -13.70 -1.06 -5.31
C LEU A 86 -15.06 -1.77 -5.46
N ARG A 87 -15.83 -1.45 -6.50
CA ARG A 87 -17.10 -2.15 -6.77
C ARG A 87 -16.88 -3.64 -7.05
N LEU A 88 -15.84 -3.97 -7.83
CA LEU A 88 -15.50 -5.36 -8.14
C LEU A 88 -15.10 -6.12 -6.87
N LEU A 89 -14.24 -5.53 -6.04
CA LEU A 89 -13.77 -6.10 -4.77
C LEU A 89 -14.90 -6.33 -3.76
N ASN A 90 -15.94 -5.51 -3.79
CA ASN A 90 -17.05 -5.54 -2.85
C ASN A 90 -18.34 -6.16 -3.44
N SER A 91 -18.24 -6.89 -4.56
CA SER A 91 -19.41 -7.51 -5.18
C SER A 91 -19.85 -8.76 -4.38
N LEU A 92 -21.05 -8.70 -3.81
CA LEU A 92 -21.61 -9.79 -2.99
C LEU A 92 -22.10 -11.01 -3.81
N HIS A 93 -22.44 -10.79 -5.07
CA HIS A 93 -23.14 -11.79 -5.89
C HIS A 93 -22.34 -12.28 -7.09
N THR A 94 -21.14 -11.75 -7.30
CA THR A 94 -20.34 -12.07 -8.48
C THR A 94 -18.89 -12.18 -8.07
N GLN A 95 -18.34 -13.40 -8.18
CA GLN A 95 -16.89 -13.56 -8.08
C GLN A 95 -16.25 -12.82 -9.25
N PRO A 96 -15.20 -12.01 -9.00
CA PRO A 96 -14.53 -11.28 -10.07
C PRO A 96 -13.96 -12.27 -11.07
N SER A 97 -14.23 -12.07 -12.35
CA SER A 97 -13.56 -12.87 -13.37
C SER A 97 -12.10 -12.45 -13.48
N TYR A 98 -11.21 -13.38 -13.82
CA TYR A 98 -9.80 -13.05 -13.97
C TYR A 98 -9.57 -12.03 -15.09
N SER A 99 -10.37 -12.08 -16.15
CA SER A 99 -10.36 -11.09 -17.23
C SER A 99 -10.72 -9.68 -16.75
N ASP A 100 -11.69 -9.53 -15.84
CA ASP A 100 -12.06 -8.22 -15.30
C ASP A 100 -10.93 -7.61 -14.47
N VAL A 101 -10.24 -8.45 -13.69
CA VAL A 101 -9.05 -8.05 -12.92
C VAL A 101 -7.96 -7.51 -13.83
N VAL A 102 -7.58 -8.27 -14.86
CA VAL A 102 -6.53 -7.86 -15.81
C VAL A 102 -6.94 -6.60 -16.60
N ALA A 103 -8.23 -6.47 -16.95
CA ALA A 103 -8.73 -5.29 -17.65
C ALA A 103 -8.68 -4.02 -16.79
N LEU A 104 -9.06 -4.10 -15.50
CA LEU A 104 -8.99 -2.96 -14.58
C LEU A 104 -7.55 -2.59 -14.22
N ASP A 105 -6.70 -3.58 -14.01
CA ASP A 105 -5.26 -3.38 -13.83
C ASP A 105 -4.67 -2.61 -15.02
N SER A 106 -4.91 -3.08 -16.24
CA SER A 106 -4.41 -2.45 -17.47
C SER A 106 -4.80 -0.96 -17.56
N LYS A 107 -6.08 -0.63 -17.29
CA LYS A 107 -6.58 0.75 -17.29
C LYS A 107 -5.92 1.61 -16.21
N LEU A 108 -5.73 1.08 -15.00
CA LEU A 108 -5.08 1.81 -13.90
C LEU A 108 -3.58 2.04 -14.19
N VAL A 109 -2.90 1.03 -14.73
CA VAL A 109 -1.49 1.11 -15.13
C VAL A 109 -1.31 2.12 -16.27
N GLU A 110 -2.21 2.18 -17.25
CA GLU A 110 -2.18 3.19 -18.31
C GLU A 110 -2.32 4.62 -17.76
N GLY A 111 -3.29 4.84 -16.85
CA GLY A 111 -3.47 6.10 -16.16
C GLY A 111 -2.22 6.51 -15.37
N TYR A 112 -1.64 5.57 -14.63
CA TYR A 112 -0.39 5.79 -13.89
C TYR A 112 0.80 6.10 -14.81
N ARG A 113 0.96 5.39 -15.93
CA ARG A 113 2.04 5.65 -16.91
C ARG A 113 1.95 7.06 -17.47
N SER A 114 0.74 7.50 -17.81
CA SER A 114 0.48 8.87 -18.27
C SER A 114 0.88 9.91 -17.23
N CYS A 115 0.55 9.67 -15.96
CA CYS A 115 0.97 10.53 -14.86
C CYS A 115 2.50 10.54 -14.67
N SER A 116 3.14 9.37 -14.75
CA SER A 116 4.59 9.25 -14.62
C SER A 116 5.32 10.00 -15.74
N SER A 117 4.86 9.87 -16.99
CA SER A 117 5.43 10.62 -18.12
C SER A 117 5.26 12.12 -17.96
N PHE A 118 4.11 12.57 -17.44
CA PHE A 118 3.87 13.99 -17.18
C PHE A 118 4.83 14.54 -16.11
N LEU A 119 5.02 13.81 -15.01
CA LEU A 119 5.96 14.19 -13.95
C LEU A 119 7.42 14.15 -14.43
N GLN A 120 7.76 13.21 -15.31
CA GLN A 120 9.09 13.13 -15.92
C GLN A 120 9.36 14.31 -16.86
N ALA A 121 8.37 14.71 -17.67
CA ALA A 121 8.50 15.87 -18.55
C ALA A 121 8.62 17.20 -17.78
N ASN A 122 8.12 17.24 -16.54
CA ASN A 122 8.09 18.43 -15.69
C ASN A 122 9.07 18.36 -14.49
N GLN A 123 10.14 17.55 -14.56
CA GLN A 123 11.09 17.35 -13.46
C GLN A 123 11.70 18.65 -12.90
N ASN A 124 11.84 19.69 -13.72
CA ASN A 124 12.44 20.97 -13.33
C ASN A 124 11.49 21.86 -12.51
N TYR A 125 10.20 21.56 -12.49
CA TYR A 125 9.16 22.36 -11.83
C TYR A 125 8.59 21.59 -10.64
N ASP A 126 9.29 21.60 -9.51
CA ASP A 126 8.77 21.17 -8.19
C ASP A 126 8.03 19.81 -8.15
N GLY A 127 8.25 18.98 -9.18
CA GLY A 127 7.84 17.59 -9.27
C GLY A 127 8.75 16.76 -8.37
N SER A 128 8.68 17.04 -7.08
CA SER A 128 9.52 16.44 -6.05
C SER A 128 9.39 14.91 -6.06
N ALA A 129 10.43 14.23 -5.57
CA ALA A 129 10.38 12.80 -5.31
C ALA A 129 9.15 12.44 -4.45
N PHE A 130 8.79 13.32 -3.50
CA PHE A 130 7.53 13.25 -2.76
C PHE A 130 6.28 13.11 -3.65
N HIS A 131 6.04 14.00 -4.62
CA HIS A 131 4.85 13.94 -5.48
C HIS A 131 4.81 12.66 -6.32
N ARG A 132 5.95 12.22 -6.86
CA ARG A 132 6.05 10.95 -7.60
C ARG A 132 5.73 9.75 -6.72
N ASN A 133 6.34 9.70 -5.53
CA ASN A 133 6.13 8.64 -4.57
C ASN A 133 4.68 8.60 -4.09
N MET A 134 4.11 9.74 -3.71
CA MET A 134 2.75 9.85 -3.19
C MET A 134 1.71 9.46 -4.24
N LEU A 135 1.84 9.95 -5.48
CA LEU A 135 0.93 9.58 -6.56
C LEU A 135 1.05 8.10 -6.92
N GLY A 136 2.29 7.59 -7.01
CA GLY A 136 2.53 6.17 -7.24
C GLY A 136 1.95 5.29 -6.15
N TYR A 137 2.10 5.69 -4.89
CA TYR A 137 1.55 5.01 -3.75
C TYR A 137 0.01 4.97 -3.79
N MET A 138 -0.63 6.14 -3.92
CA MET A 138 -2.09 6.28 -3.91
C MET A 138 -2.77 5.52 -5.05
N LEU A 139 -2.13 5.39 -6.21
CA LEU A 139 -2.69 4.65 -7.35
C LEU A 139 -2.39 3.15 -7.27
N ARG A 140 -1.13 2.76 -7.08
CA ARG A 140 -0.71 1.35 -7.20
C ARG A 140 -1.28 0.47 -6.10
N ARG A 141 -1.56 1.01 -4.91
CA ARG A 141 -2.07 0.21 -3.78
C ARG A 141 -3.42 -0.46 -4.04
N PHE A 142 -4.21 0.03 -5.00
CA PHE A 142 -5.44 -0.63 -5.45
C PHE A 142 -5.18 -2.00 -6.12
N LEU A 143 -3.98 -2.21 -6.68
CA LEU A 143 -3.63 -3.43 -7.38
C LEU A 143 -3.37 -4.61 -6.42
N LEU A 144 -2.93 -4.35 -5.19
CA LEU A 144 -2.68 -5.42 -4.21
C LEU A 144 -3.95 -6.23 -3.89
N PRO A 145 -5.03 -5.64 -3.37
CA PRO A 145 -6.25 -6.40 -3.10
C PRO A 145 -6.91 -6.92 -4.39
N LEU A 146 -6.77 -6.21 -5.51
CA LEU A 146 -7.30 -6.64 -6.81
C LEU A 146 -6.68 -7.96 -7.29
N HIS A 147 -5.37 -8.13 -7.12
CA HIS A 147 -4.66 -9.33 -7.56
C HIS A 147 -4.51 -10.40 -6.49
N CYS A 148 -4.67 -10.07 -5.20
CA CYS A 148 -4.40 -10.98 -4.07
C CYS A 148 -5.08 -12.36 -4.19
N PRO A 149 -6.39 -12.47 -4.49
CA PRO A 149 -7.05 -13.78 -4.58
C PRO A 149 -6.43 -14.68 -5.67
N PHE A 150 -6.13 -14.09 -6.83
CA PHE A 150 -5.53 -14.82 -7.96
C PHE A 150 -4.05 -15.11 -7.73
N ALA A 151 -3.31 -14.21 -7.08
CA ALA A 151 -1.92 -14.45 -6.71
C ALA A 151 -1.79 -15.66 -5.77
N ARG A 152 -2.70 -15.81 -4.81
CA ARG A 152 -2.77 -16.99 -3.92
C ARG A 152 -3.04 -18.29 -4.67
N MET A 153 -3.82 -18.24 -5.74
CA MET A 153 -4.14 -19.41 -6.59
C MET A 153 -3.01 -19.78 -7.56
N ALA A 154 -1.97 -18.94 -7.71
CA ALA A 154 -0.91 -19.15 -8.70
C ALA A 154 -0.01 -20.37 -8.41
N SER A 155 0.03 -20.86 -7.17
CA SER A 155 0.73 -22.10 -6.81
C SER A 155 0.06 -23.35 -7.39
N SER A 156 -1.28 -23.35 -7.45
CA SER A 156 -2.09 -24.46 -7.96
C SER A 156 -2.47 -24.29 -9.43
N ASN A 157 -2.51 -23.06 -9.94
CA ASN A 157 -2.89 -22.75 -11.32
C ASN A 157 -1.94 -21.72 -11.96
N PRO A 158 -1.06 -22.14 -12.90
CA PRO A 158 -0.09 -21.26 -13.55
C PRO A 158 -0.69 -20.07 -14.31
N VAL A 159 -1.97 -20.13 -14.70
CA VAL A 159 -2.65 -19.03 -15.41
C VAL A 159 -2.61 -17.73 -14.60
N PHE A 160 -2.55 -17.81 -13.27
CA PHE A 160 -2.56 -16.64 -12.39
C PHE A 160 -1.16 -16.11 -12.05
N TYR A 161 -0.10 -16.59 -12.71
CA TYR A 161 1.27 -16.11 -12.48
C TYR A 161 1.42 -14.59 -12.70
N TYR A 162 0.67 -14.02 -13.63
CA TYR A 162 0.65 -12.57 -13.85
C TYR A 162 0.21 -11.81 -12.58
N SER A 163 -0.83 -12.28 -11.88
CA SER A 163 -1.26 -11.66 -10.61
C SER A 163 -0.19 -11.74 -9.54
N ARG A 164 0.47 -12.89 -9.41
CA ARG A 164 1.59 -13.06 -8.47
C ARG A 164 2.71 -12.06 -8.75
N LYS A 165 3.06 -11.88 -10.02
CA LYS A 165 4.08 -10.93 -10.47
C LYS A 165 3.68 -9.48 -10.19
N VAL A 166 2.46 -9.07 -10.55
CA VAL A 166 1.95 -7.71 -10.30
C VAL A 166 1.93 -7.40 -8.80
N SER A 167 1.43 -8.32 -7.96
CA SER A 167 1.40 -8.14 -6.50
C SER A 167 2.79 -7.90 -5.93
N LEU A 168 3.79 -8.71 -6.32
CA LEU A 168 5.17 -8.50 -5.89
C LEU A 168 5.73 -7.15 -6.36
N ASP A 169 5.57 -6.81 -7.64
CA ASP A 169 6.12 -5.58 -8.21
C ASP A 169 5.51 -4.32 -7.56
N VAL A 170 4.21 -4.35 -7.26
CA VAL A 170 3.52 -3.27 -6.55
C VAL A 170 4.00 -3.17 -5.10
N ALA A 171 4.07 -4.29 -4.38
CA ALA A 171 4.55 -4.31 -3.01
C ALA A 171 5.99 -3.79 -2.90
N MET A 172 6.86 -4.22 -3.82
CA MET A 172 8.23 -3.74 -3.93
C MET A 172 8.30 -2.23 -4.19
N ALA A 173 7.44 -1.69 -5.07
CA ALA A 173 7.39 -0.26 -5.34
C ALA A 173 6.92 0.59 -4.15
N VAL A 174 6.08 0.03 -3.27
CA VAL A 174 5.65 0.69 -2.02
C VAL A 174 6.80 0.73 -1.01
N ILE A 175 7.48 -0.40 -0.79
CA ILE A 175 8.55 -0.50 0.21
C ILE A 175 9.84 0.18 -0.28
N ILE A 176 10.20 0.01 -1.55
CA ILE A 176 11.41 0.57 -2.19
C ILE A 176 11.01 1.78 -3.03
N SER A 177 10.60 2.85 -2.35
CA SER A 177 10.29 4.15 -2.96
C SER A 177 11.55 5.01 -3.18
N GLU A 178 11.43 6.03 -4.03
CA GLU A 178 12.50 7.02 -4.25
C GLU A 178 12.83 7.73 -2.93
N ARG A 179 14.11 8.07 -2.70
CA ARG A 179 14.52 8.72 -1.45
C ARG A 179 13.89 10.11 -1.34
N ASP A 180 12.95 10.24 -0.40
CA ASP A 180 12.34 11.51 -0.03
C ASP A 180 12.06 11.51 1.47
N VAL A 181 12.51 12.55 2.17
CA VAL A 181 12.43 12.63 3.63
C VAL A 181 10.98 12.75 4.10
N ILE A 182 10.17 13.53 3.39
CA ILE A 182 8.77 13.79 3.75
C ILE A 182 7.94 12.52 3.54
N PHE A 183 8.10 11.87 2.40
CA PHE A 183 7.40 10.63 2.08
C PHE A 183 7.82 9.49 3.02
N SER A 184 9.12 9.35 3.29
CA SER A 184 9.63 8.35 4.24
C SER A 184 9.05 8.59 5.63
N ARG A 185 9.02 9.84 6.08
CA ARG A 185 8.42 10.20 7.38
C ARG A 185 6.93 9.88 7.39
N LEU A 186 6.20 10.17 6.31
CA LEU A 186 4.78 9.86 6.19
C LEU A 186 4.49 8.35 6.27
N LEU A 187 5.32 7.51 5.65
CA LEU A 187 5.20 6.05 5.78
C LEU A 187 5.59 5.52 7.17
N THR A 188 6.34 6.28 7.97
CA THR A 188 6.73 5.89 9.33
C THR A 188 5.70 6.35 10.38
N ILE A 189 5.22 7.60 10.30
CA ILE A 189 4.33 8.16 11.34
C ILE A 189 2.86 8.19 10.92
N GLY A 190 2.57 8.06 9.63
CA GLY A 190 1.21 8.15 9.10
C GLY A 190 0.37 6.95 9.51
N GLY A 191 -0.85 7.20 9.99
CA GLY A 191 -1.87 6.19 10.24
C GLY A 191 -2.72 5.86 9.00
N GLY A 192 -3.81 5.13 9.23
CA GLY A 192 -4.81 4.78 8.21
C GLY A 192 -4.18 4.24 6.93
N MET A 193 -4.43 4.94 5.82
CA MET A 193 -3.98 4.54 4.49
C MET A 193 -2.48 4.23 4.39
N PHE A 194 -1.63 4.89 5.17
CA PHE A 194 -0.16 4.68 5.12
C PHE A 194 0.26 3.44 5.89
N ARG A 195 -0.33 3.21 7.07
CA ARG A 195 -0.10 1.99 7.85
C ARG A 195 -0.54 0.76 7.06
N GLU A 196 -1.75 0.81 6.53
CA GLU A 196 -2.39 -0.34 5.87
C GLU A 196 -1.75 -0.67 4.52
N GLY A 197 -1.35 0.33 3.74
CA GLY A 197 -0.61 0.04 2.50
C GLY A 197 0.79 -0.53 2.75
N VAL A 198 1.51 -0.07 3.79
CA VAL A 198 2.82 -0.65 4.16
C VAL A 198 2.65 -2.08 4.67
N LEU A 199 1.66 -2.34 5.52
CA LEU A 199 1.34 -3.68 6.01
C LEU A 199 1.03 -4.65 4.86
N CYS A 200 0.13 -4.28 3.96
CA CYS A 200 -0.24 -5.13 2.82
C CYS A 200 0.95 -5.42 1.91
N ALA A 201 1.77 -4.40 1.60
CA ALA A 201 2.95 -4.56 0.77
C ALA A 201 4.01 -5.46 1.44
N ALA A 202 4.33 -5.20 2.70
CA ALA A 202 5.31 -5.98 3.44
C ALA A 202 4.92 -7.45 3.55
N THR A 203 3.65 -7.73 3.85
CA THR A 203 3.10 -9.08 3.95
C THR A 203 3.17 -9.81 2.60
N THR A 204 2.81 -9.11 1.51
CA THR A 204 2.91 -9.66 0.14
C THR A 204 4.34 -10.08 -0.20
N ILE A 205 5.34 -9.26 0.16
CA ILE A 205 6.76 -9.59 -0.06
C ILE A 205 7.17 -10.81 0.76
N GLY A 206 6.76 -10.89 2.03
CA GLY A 206 7.05 -12.03 2.90
C GLY A 206 6.49 -13.35 2.36
N ILE A 207 5.21 -13.35 1.98
CA ILE A 207 4.53 -14.50 1.35
C ILE A 207 5.27 -14.93 0.09
N GLU A 208 5.56 -13.97 -0.79
CA GLU A 208 6.15 -14.27 -2.08
C GLU A 208 7.58 -14.81 -1.95
N LEU A 209 8.36 -14.29 -1.00
CA LEU A 209 9.71 -14.79 -0.72
C LEU A 209 9.67 -16.25 -0.24
N ILE A 210 8.78 -16.59 0.70
CA ILE A 210 8.61 -17.96 1.18
C ILE A 210 8.17 -18.87 0.02
N ALA A 211 7.17 -18.46 -0.75
CA ALA A 211 6.67 -19.25 -1.88
C ALA A 211 7.72 -19.47 -2.98
N GLN A 212 8.62 -18.50 -3.23
CA GLN A 212 9.75 -18.67 -4.14
C GLN A 212 10.75 -19.70 -3.60
N ILE A 213 11.11 -19.60 -2.32
CA ILE A 213 12.06 -20.50 -1.66
C ILE A 213 11.52 -21.93 -1.65
N GLU A 214 10.24 -22.12 -1.31
CA GLU A 214 9.60 -23.44 -1.30
C GLU A 214 9.51 -24.05 -2.70
N GLY A 215 9.12 -23.27 -3.71
CA GLY A 215 9.12 -23.72 -5.11
C GLY A 215 10.51 -24.17 -5.56
N GLN A 216 11.54 -23.36 -5.27
CA GLN A 216 12.93 -23.65 -5.61
C GLN A 216 13.53 -24.82 -4.81
N ARG A 217 12.98 -25.11 -3.63
CA ARG A 217 13.34 -26.30 -2.87
C ARG A 217 12.80 -27.56 -3.55
N LEU A 218 11.56 -27.51 -4.04
CA LEU A 218 10.89 -28.65 -4.67
C LEU A 218 11.47 -28.98 -6.05
N ASP A 219 11.91 -27.97 -6.82
CA ASP A 219 12.51 -28.17 -8.15
C ASP A 219 14.04 -28.40 -8.12
N GLY A 220 14.66 -28.33 -6.94
CA GLY A 220 16.10 -28.52 -6.74
C GLY A 220 16.98 -27.33 -7.13
N THR A 221 16.43 -26.15 -7.41
CA THR A 221 17.17 -24.96 -7.85
C THR A 221 17.54 -23.99 -6.71
N LEU A 222 17.25 -24.35 -5.46
CA LEU A 222 17.37 -23.50 -4.27
C LEU A 222 18.68 -22.72 -4.14
N MET A 223 19.82 -23.33 -4.49
CA MET A 223 21.14 -22.70 -4.42
C MET A 223 21.45 -21.85 -5.66
N SER A 224 21.15 -22.39 -6.85
CA SER A 224 21.41 -21.73 -8.13
C SER A 224 20.55 -20.48 -8.36
N ALA A 225 19.35 -20.43 -7.77
CA ALA A 225 18.40 -19.33 -7.93
C ALA A 225 18.41 -18.33 -6.77
N SER A 226 19.36 -18.43 -5.84
CA SER A 226 19.48 -17.51 -4.68
C SER A 226 19.50 -16.02 -5.08
N LEU A 227 20.20 -15.67 -6.15
CA LEU A 227 20.29 -14.29 -6.65
C LEU A 227 18.94 -13.72 -7.13
N THR A 228 17.98 -14.56 -7.53
CA THR A 228 16.69 -14.08 -8.07
C THR A 228 15.77 -13.57 -6.96
N ARG A 229 15.95 -14.06 -5.72
CA ARG A 229 15.12 -13.70 -4.55
C ARG A 229 15.72 -12.61 -3.67
N GLU A 230 16.97 -12.20 -3.92
CA GLU A 230 17.66 -11.12 -3.19
C GLU A 230 16.92 -9.77 -3.17
N PRO A 231 16.28 -9.30 -4.27
CA PRO A 231 15.49 -8.08 -4.21
C PRO A 231 14.35 -8.17 -3.18
N ALA A 232 13.60 -9.27 -3.17
CA ALA A 232 12.50 -9.49 -2.24
C ALA A 232 12.99 -9.59 -0.78
N ARG A 233 14.10 -10.31 -0.54
CA ARG A 233 14.75 -10.37 0.78
C ARG A 233 15.13 -8.97 1.30
N ARG A 234 15.79 -8.15 0.48
CA ARG A 234 16.17 -6.78 0.87
C ARG A 234 14.96 -5.91 1.15
N ALA A 235 13.88 -6.07 0.38
CA ALA A 235 12.64 -5.36 0.63
C ALA A 235 11.98 -5.80 1.94
N LEU A 236 11.97 -7.09 2.25
CA LEU A 236 11.46 -7.61 3.52
C LEU A 236 12.23 -7.06 4.72
N LEU A 237 13.57 -7.07 4.65
CA LEU A 237 14.44 -6.46 5.66
C LEU A 237 14.15 -4.96 5.86
N ARG A 238 13.95 -4.23 4.76
CA ARG A 238 13.55 -2.83 4.81
C ARG A 238 12.17 -2.66 5.45
N ALA A 239 11.21 -3.52 5.15
CA ALA A 239 9.89 -3.49 5.75
C ALA A 239 9.92 -3.79 7.26
N ILE A 240 10.75 -4.74 7.71
CA ILE A 240 11.00 -4.99 9.14
C ILE A 240 11.55 -3.72 9.81
N SER A 241 12.57 -3.09 9.21
CA SER A 241 13.13 -1.84 9.73
C SER A 241 12.10 -0.71 9.76
N MET A 242 11.22 -0.60 8.75
CA MET A 242 10.12 0.35 8.74
C MET A 242 9.17 0.07 9.91
N ALA A 243 8.72 -1.17 10.10
CA ALA A 243 7.83 -1.55 11.20
C ALA A 243 8.45 -1.23 12.58
N ALA A 244 9.73 -1.50 12.78
CA ALA A 244 10.43 -1.10 14.01
C ALA A 244 10.47 0.43 14.19
N GLY A 245 10.70 1.17 13.10
CA GLY A 245 10.63 2.62 13.09
C GLY A 245 9.24 3.15 13.45
N ARG A 246 8.18 2.53 12.95
CA ARG A 246 6.78 2.88 13.31
C ARG A 246 6.52 2.67 14.79
N ILE A 247 6.94 1.51 15.34
CA ILE A 247 6.82 1.23 16.77
C ILE A 247 7.55 2.29 17.58
N LYS A 248 8.80 2.62 17.21
CA LYS A 248 9.60 3.66 17.89
C LYS A 248 8.91 5.03 17.92
N GLU A 249 8.18 5.39 16.87
CA GLU A 249 7.47 6.68 16.75
C GLU A 249 6.07 6.67 17.39
N GLY A 250 5.66 5.60 18.08
CA GLY A 250 4.42 5.56 18.87
C GLY A 250 3.41 4.48 18.47
N GLU A 251 3.70 3.62 17.48
CA GLU A 251 2.79 2.54 17.12
C GLU A 251 2.83 1.39 18.15
N ALA A 252 1.72 1.17 18.85
CA ALA A 252 1.60 0.08 19.82
C ALA A 252 1.38 -1.30 19.18
N ASN A 253 0.99 -1.35 17.90
CA ASN A 253 0.76 -2.60 17.20
C ASN A 253 2.08 -3.24 16.75
N ILE A 254 2.47 -4.31 17.43
CA ILE A 254 3.73 -5.03 17.17
C ILE A 254 3.59 -6.17 16.15
N LYS A 255 2.34 -6.52 15.76
CA LYS A 255 2.04 -7.72 14.96
C LYS A 255 2.77 -7.72 13.62
N THR A 256 2.84 -6.56 12.97
CA THR A 256 3.54 -6.38 11.69
C THR A 256 5.02 -6.74 11.82
N HIS A 257 5.72 -6.17 12.80
CA HIS A 257 7.15 -6.45 13.01
C HIS A 257 7.38 -7.93 13.34
N LEU A 258 6.53 -8.49 14.20
CA LEU A 258 6.57 -9.89 14.61
C LEU A 258 6.43 -10.83 13.41
N PHE A 259 5.37 -10.64 12.61
CA PHE A 259 5.09 -11.46 11.45
C PHE A 259 6.22 -11.41 10.42
N LEU A 260 6.70 -10.21 10.07
CA LEU A 260 7.75 -10.08 9.05
C LEU A 260 9.08 -10.71 9.52
N SER A 261 9.38 -10.61 10.83
CA SER A 261 10.55 -11.27 11.43
C SER A 261 10.44 -12.79 11.40
N MET A 262 9.24 -13.34 11.63
CA MET A 262 8.97 -14.78 11.51
C MET A 262 9.08 -15.25 10.06
N ALA A 263 8.51 -14.49 9.11
CA ALA A 263 8.56 -14.81 7.68
C ALA A 263 10.00 -14.84 7.15
N LEU A 264 10.84 -13.87 7.56
CA LEU A 264 12.26 -13.86 7.22
C LEU A 264 13.00 -15.06 7.82
N ALA A 265 12.75 -15.39 9.09
CA ALA A 265 13.38 -16.53 9.75
C ALA A 265 12.96 -17.88 9.11
N GLN A 266 11.70 -18.01 8.70
CA GLN A 266 11.23 -19.17 7.94
C GLN A 266 11.96 -19.28 6.60
N ALA A 267 12.04 -18.18 5.84
CA ALA A 267 12.78 -18.13 4.59
C ALA A 267 14.24 -18.61 4.76
N GLU A 268 14.95 -18.09 5.76
CA GLU A 268 16.34 -18.47 6.06
C GLU A 268 16.47 -19.93 6.53
N ALA A 269 15.54 -20.41 7.36
CA ALA A 269 15.57 -21.77 7.86
C ALA A 269 15.35 -22.81 6.75
N ILE A 270 14.47 -22.53 5.79
CA ILE A 270 14.24 -23.40 4.63
C ILE A 270 15.50 -23.46 3.75
N GLU A 271 16.19 -22.35 3.53
CA GLU A 271 17.44 -22.31 2.77
C GLU A 271 18.57 -23.11 3.40
N LEU A 272 18.66 -23.09 4.73
CA LEU A 272 19.66 -23.83 5.50
C LEU A 272 19.29 -25.31 5.69
N GLY A 273 18.12 -25.75 5.23
CA GLY A 273 17.62 -27.11 5.44
C GLY A 273 17.25 -27.42 6.89
N ASN A 274 17.12 -26.39 7.74
CA ASN A 274 16.91 -26.50 9.19
C ASN A 274 15.55 -25.92 9.62
N PHE A 275 14.53 -26.06 8.77
CA PHE A 275 13.18 -25.61 9.11
C PHE A 275 12.69 -26.33 10.37
N SER A 276 12.40 -25.55 11.41
CA SER A 276 11.81 -26.04 12.65
C SER A 276 10.95 -24.95 13.29
N ASP A 277 9.87 -25.36 13.94
CA ASP A 277 9.01 -24.46 14.71
C ASP A 277 9.80 -23.70 15.79
N VAL A 278 10.87 -24.33 16.31
CA VAL A 278 11.78 -23.72 17.29
C VAL A 278 12.50 -22.49 16.72
N THR A 279 12.97 -22.55 15.47
CA THR A 279 13.65 -21.42 14.82
C THR A 279 12.70 -20.23 14.65
N ILE A 280 11.45 -20.48 14.26
CA ILE A 280 10.42 -19.45 14.11
C ILE A 280 10.04 -18.87 15.47
N ALA A 281 9.83 -19.71 16.48
CA ALA A 281 9.51 -19.28 17.84
C ALA A 281 10.64 -18.43 18.46
N GLN A 282 11.90 -18.76 18.18
CA GLN A 282 13.04 -17.94 18.59
C GLN A 282 13.07 -16.57 17.91
N SER A 283 12.76 -16.50 16.61
CA SER A 283 12.62 -15.21 15.89
C SER A 283 11.47 -14.38 16.47
N ALA A 284 10.33 -15.02 16.72
CA ALA A 284 9.18 -14.38 17.36
C ALA A 284 9.53 -13.80 18.73
N LYS A 285 10.24 -14.57 19.57
CA LYS A 285 10.73 -14.12 20.87
C LYS A 285 11.64 -12.90 20.75
N LYS A 286 12.65 -12.93 19.87
CA LYS A 286 13.56 -11.80 19.65
C LYS A 286 12.82 -10.54 19.18
N SER A 287 11.84 -10.71 18.29
CA SER A 287 10.99 -9.61 17.86
C SER A 287 10.20 -9.03 19.03
N LEU A 288 9.60 -9.86 19.88
CA LEU A 288 8.84 -9.41 21.05
C LEU A 288 9.73 -8.66 22.05
N GLU A 289 10.94 -9.15 22.31
CA GLU A 289 11.94 -8.49 23.16
C GLU A 289 12.28 -7.08 22.61
N LEU A 290 12.59 -6.97 21.31
CA LEU A 290 12.85 -5.69 20.66
C LEU A 290 11.64 -4.75 20.74
N CYS A 291 10.43 -5.23 20.42
CA CYS A 291 9.23 -4.41 20.49
C CYS A 291 8.96 -3.91 21.91
N HIS A 292 9.16 -4.77 22.92
CA HIS A 292 9.02 -4.40 24.33
C HIS A 292 10.03 -3.31 24.73
N GLU A 293 11.29 -3.42 24.31
CA GLU A 293 12.31 -2.38 24.53
C GLU A 293 11.90 -1.05 23.88
N LEU A 294 11.47 -1.08 22.62
CA LEU A 294 11.04 0.12 21.89
C LEU A 294 9.84 0.81 22.53
N LEU A 295 8.84 0.05 23.00
CA LEU A 295 7.66 0.58 23.68
C LEU A 295 8.00 1.10 25.09
N SER A 296 8.88 0.40 25.81
CA SER A 296 9.32 0.83 27.14
C SER A 296 10.13 2.12 27.10
N ALA A 297 10.91 2.34 26.03
CA ALA A 297 11.65 3.59 25.85
C ALA A 297 10.73 4.81 25.65
N GLN A 298 9.49 4.61 25.18
CA GLN A 298 8.53 5.69 24.95
C GLN A 298 7.86 6.16 26.24
N THR A 299 7.54 5.23 27.15
CA THR A 299 6.91 5.58 28.43
C THR A 299 7.83 6.37 29.35
N LEU A 300 9.14 6.29 29.12
CA LEU A 300 10.18 7.06 29.84
C LEU A 300 10.44 8.46 29.26
N SER A 301 9.86 8.79 28.10
CA SER A 301 9.96 10.13 27.48
C SER A 301 8.81 11.02 27.96
N PRO A 302 9.05 12.24 28.49
CA PRO A 302 7.97 13.11 28.96
C PRO A 302 7.08 13.51 27.77
N ALA A 303 5.83 13.08 27.81
CA ALA A 303 4.83 13.28 26.77
C ALA A 303 4.66 14.77 26.42
N GLY A 304 4.95 15.14 25.17
CA GLY A 304 4.37 16.32 24.55
C GLY A 304 2.96 15.97 24.11
N ASP A 305 1.96 16.50 24.81
CA ASP A 305 0.53 16.38 24.52
C ASP A 305 0.21 16.74 23.06
N LEU A 306 -0.06 15.74 22.22
CA LEU A 306 -0.98 15.82 21.08
C LEU A 306 -1.55 14.41 20.82
N SER A 307 -2.33 13.89 21.76
CA SER A 307 -3.19 12.73 21.51
C SER A 307 -4.47 13.16 20.78
N MET A 308 -4.47 13.09 19.45
CA MET A 308 -5.72 12.75 18.75
C MET A 308 -5.81 11.23 18.72
N ASN A 309 -6.39 10.66 19.77
CA ASN A 309 -6.75 9.26 19.80
C ASN A 309 -7.87 9.00 18.79
N PHE A 310 -7.52 8.45 17.63
CA PHE A 310 -8.41 7.55 16.90
C PHE A 310 -8.18 6.13 17.43
N ALA A 311 -8.56 5.92 18.69
CA ALA A 311 -8.69 4.59 19.25
C ALA A 311 -10.15 4.15 19.04
N ASP A 312 -10.33 2.85 18.80
CA ASP A 312 -11.57 2.12 18.48
C ASP A 312 -12.04 2.18 17.01
N GLN A 313 -11.35 1.40 16.17
CA GLN A 313 -11.98 0.78 15.01
C GLN A 313 -11.37 -0.62 14.74
N ASP A 314 -11.17 -1.43 15.78
CA ASP A 314 -10.54 -2.75 15.67
C ASP A 314 -11.54 -3.91 15.46
N ASP A 315 -12.85 -3.65 15.33
CA ASP A 315 -13.88 -4.72 15.37
C ASP A 315 -14.56 -5.06 14.03
N TRP A 316 -14.05 -4.56 12.89
CA TRP A 316 -14.63 -4.79 11.56
C TRP A 316 -13.72 -5.56 10.57
N TYR A 317 -12.57 -6.05 11.05
CA TYR A 317 -11.56 -6.74 10.21
C TYR A 317 -11.82 -8.23 9.97
N LYS A 318 -12.91 -8.81 10.51
CA LYS A 318 -13.19 -10.25 10.38
C LYS A 318 -13.65 -10.70 8.99
N ASP A 319 -14.16 -9.78 8.15
CA ASP A 319 -14.76 -10.15 6.85
C ASP A 319 -13.83 -9.91 5.64
N LEU A 320 -12.72 -9.21 5.84
CA LEU A 320 -11.56 -9.33 4.94
C LEU A 320 -10.70 -10.41 5.55
N ASP A 321 -10.46 -11.48 4.80
CA ASP A 321 -9.60 -12.63 5.11
C ASP A 321 -8.10 -12.21 5.26
N LEU A 322 -7.88 -11.21 6.12
CA LEU A 322 -6.68 -10.48 6.54
C LEU A 322 -6.61 -10.40 8.07
N ASP A 323 -7.52 -11.06 8.80
CA ASP A 323 -7.09 -11.71 10.02
C ASP A 323 -5.80 -12.43 9.66
N PHE A 324 -4.73 -12.17 10.41
CA PHE A 324 -3.53 -12.98 10.36
C PHE A 324 -3.95 -14.41 10.73
N ASP A 325 -4.52 -15.13 9.78
CA ASP A 325 -4.80 -16.54 9.92
C ASP A 325 -3.44 -17.20 9.81
N PHE A 326 -2.73 -17.21 10.94
CA PHE A 326 -1.48 -17.92 11.11
C PHE A 326 -1.63 -19.38 10.67
N GLY A 327 -2.86 -19.94 10.66
CA GLY A 327 -3.18 -21.27 10.14
C GLY A 327 -2.99 -21.42 8.62
N LEU A 328 -3.08 -20.32 7.86
CA LEU A 328 -2.81 -20.30 6.41
C LEU A 328 -1.30 -20.33 6.08
N PHE A 329 -0.44 -19.99 7.05
CA PHE A 329 1.02 -19.93 6.91
C PHE A 329 1.74 -21.12 7.55
N PHE A 330 1.10 -21.75 8.55
CA PHE A 330 1.58 -22.93 9.25
C PHE A 330 0.50 -24.03 9.27
N PRO A 331 0.16 -24.65 8.12
CA PRO A 331 -0.84 -25.71 8.08
C PRO A 331 -0.48 -26.89 9.00
N ASP A 332 0.82 -27.13 9.23
CA ASP A 332 1.33 -28.27 10.00
C ASP A 332 1.65 -27.95 11.49
N ALA A 333 1.67 -26.68 11.92
CA ALA A 333 2.05 -26.33 13.30
C ALA A 333 0.90 -26.49 14.31
N PHE A 334 -0.34 -26.56 13.84
CA PHE A 334 -1.54 -26.71 14.67
C PHE A 334 -2.21 -28.09 14.54
N SER A 335 -1.64 -28.99 13.74
CA SER A 335 -2.05 -30.39 13.66
C SER A 335 -1.30 -31.27 14.66
N CYS A 336 -1.51 -31.02 15.96
CA CYS A 336 -1.34 -32.04 16.99
C CYS A 336 -2.74 -32.36 17.54
N GLY A 337 -3.33 -33.47 17.04
CA GLY A 337 -4.73 -33.89 17.28
C GLY A 337 -5.00 -34.45 18.68
N PRO A 338 -5.95 -35.40 18.87
CA PRO A 338 -7.07 -35.84 18.02
C PRO A 338 -8.41 -35.17 18.32
#